data_AF-A0A947AES6-F1
#
_entry.id   AF-A0A947AES6-F1
#
_cell.length_a   1.000
_cell.length_b   1.000
_cell.length_c   1.000
_cell.angle_alpha   90.00
_cell.angle_beta   90.00
_cell.angle_gamma   90.00
#
_symmetry.space_group_name_H-M   'P 1'
#
loop_
_entity.id
_entity.type
_entity.pdbx_description
1 polymer ?
#
loop_
_entity_poly.entity_id
_entity_poly.type
_entity_poly.pdbx_seq_one_letter_code
_entity_poly.pdbx_strand_id
1 'polypeptide(L)'
;LKETVSDMCAEARIAAKKQEAEQVIAAKEKYGVTFYTLSKKEMKKLRKQANSVHKKFAPEINKLYPGDKYKTKNYLKKVQKLMKY
;
A
#
# COMPACT_ATOMS: atom_id res chain seq x y z
N LEU A 1 -3.21 -30.42 6.78
CA LEU A 1 -2.10 -29.46 6.99
C LEU A 1 -2.71 -28.14 7.39
N LYS A 2 -2.21 -27.46 8.44
CA LYS A 2 -2.69 -26.14 8.84
C LYS A 2 -1.93 -25.11 8.01
N GLU A 3 -2.60 -24.45 7.07
CA GLU A 3 -1.99 -23.39 6.25
C GLU A 3 -1.39 -22.32 7.15
N THR A 4 -0.19 -21.87 6.80
CA THR A 4 0.44 -20.78 7.53
C THR A 4 -0.06 -19.43 7.00
N VAL A 5 0.06 -18.38 7.81
CA VAL A 5 -0.21 -17.00 7.36
C VAL A 5 0.64 -16.63 6.14
N SER A 6 1.85 -17.20 6.03
CA SER A 6 2.72 -16.99 4.87
C SER A 6 2.13 -17.54 3.58
N ASP A 7 1.58 -18.76 3.63
CA ASP A 7 0.99 -19.44 2.47
C ASP A 7 -0.25 -18.67 2.00
N MET A 8 -1.15 -18.34 2.92
CA MET A 8 -2.34 -17.53 2.63
C MET A 8 -1.96 -16.16 2.04
N CYS A 9 -0.91 -15.50 2.56
CA CYS A 9 -0.44 -14.22 2.03
C CYS A 9 0.14 -14.36 0.60
N ALA A 10 0.78 -15.48 0.28
CA ALA A 10 1.30 -15.74 -1.05
C ALA A 10 0.14 -15.93 -2.04
N GLU A 11 -0.83 -16.76 -1.69
CA GLU A 11 -2.02 -17.03 -2.51
C GLU A 11 -2.86 -15.78 -2.73
N ALA A 12 -3.12 -15.00 -1.67
CA ALA A 12 -3.88 -13.77 -1.76
C ALA A 12 -3.27 -12.76 -2.75
N ARG A 13 -1.92 -12.67 -2.82
CA ARG A 13 -1.25 -11.79 -3.80
C ARG A 13 -1.46 -12.24 -5.24
N ILE A 14 -1.54 -13.54 -5.49
CA ILE A 14 -1.81 -14.10 -6.82
C ILE A 14 -3.27 -13.83 -7.19
N ALA A 15 -4.20 -14.15 -6.28
CA ALA A 15 -5.62 -13.95 -6.47
C ALA A 15 -5.96 -12.48 -6.71
N ALA A 16 -5.41 -11.55 -5.91
CA ALA A 16 -5.67 -10.12 -6.04
C ALA A 16 -5.26 -9.57 -7.41
N LYS A 17 -4.11 -9.99 -7.95
CA LYS A 17 -3.67 -9.57 -9.30
C LYS A 17 -4.63 -10.04 -10.39
N LYS A 18 -5.09 -11.29 -10.29
CA LYS A 18 -6.06 -11.86 -11.23
C LYS A 18 -7.39 -11.09 -11.15
N GLN A 19 -7.89 -10.88 -9.93
CA GLN A 19 -9.13 -10.15 -9.70
C GLN A 19 -9.06 -8.72 -10.21
N GLU A 20 -7.96 -7.99 -9.97
CA GLU A 20 -7.77 -6.63 -10.47
C GLU A 20 -7.84 -6.59 -12.01
N ALA A 21 -7.15 -7.50 -12.70
CA ALA A 21 -7.17 -7.58 -14.16
C ALA A 21 -8.58 -7.87 -14.71
N GLU A 22 -9.29 -8.84 -14.13
CA GLU A 22 -10.66 -9.20 -14.53
C GLU A 22 -11.63 -8.03 -14.32
N GLN A 23 -11.51 -7.30 -13.21
CA GLN A 23 -12.37 -6.15 -12.92
C GLN A 23 -12.07 -4.95 -13.83
N VAL A 24 -10.80 -4.72 -14.19
CA VAL A 24 -10.44 -3.70 -15.19
C VAL A 24 -11.05 -4.02 -16.55
N ILE A 25 -11.03 -5.28 -16.99
CA ILE A 25 -11.67 -5.71 -18.25
C ILE A 25 -13.19 -5.51 -18.17
N ALA A 26 -13.82 -6.01 -17.12
CA ALA A 26 -15.26 -5.88 -16.94
C ALA A 26 -15.71 -4.42 -16.89
N ALA A 27 -14.93 -3.52 -16.27
CA ALA A 27 -15.24 -2.10 -16.22
C ALA A 27 -15.13 -1.41 -17.59
N LYS A 28 -14.16 -1.80 -18.41
CA LYS A 28 -14.03 -1.33 -19.80
C LYS A 28 -15.22 -1.78 -20.64
N GLU A 29 -15.58 -3.05 -20.56
CA GLU A 29 -16.63 -3.66 -21.40
C GLU A 29 -18.04 -3.20 -21.00
N LYS A 30 -18.34 -3.19 -19.69
CA LYS A 30 -19.70 -2.90 -19.19
C LYS A 30 -20.01 -1.42 -19.06
N TYR A 31 -18.99 -0.60 -18.76
CA TYR A 31 -19.18 0.80 -18.39
C TYR A 31 -18.36 1.77 -19.25
N GLY A 32 -17.60 1.28 -20.23
CA GLY A 32 -16.79 2.14 -21.10
C GLY A 32 -15.65 2.88 -20.38
N VAL A 33 -15.22 2.40 -19.20
CA VAL A 33 -14.21 3.09 -18.39
C VAL A 33 -12.83 3.02 -19.04
N THR A 34 -12.15 4.17 -19.14
CA THR A 34 -10.76 4.25 -19.60
C THR A 34 -9.80 4.31 -18.41
N PHE A 35 -8.77 3.48 -18.43
CA PHE A 35 -7.72 3.44 -17.41
C PHE A 35 -6.43 4.05 -17.95
N TYR A 36 -5.80 4.91 -17.15
CA TYR A 36 -4.51 5.54 -17.47
C TYR A 36 -3.43 5.05 -16.52
N THR A 37 -2.31 4.61 -17.09
CA THR A 37 -1.11 4.26 -16.33
C THR A 37 -0.17 5.45 -16.31
N LEU A 38 0.08 5.99 -15.12
CA LEU A 38 0.99 7.11 -14.97
C LEU A 38 2.44 6.72 -15.26
N SER A 39 3.20 7.65 -15.85
CA SER A 39 4.62 7.45 -16.07
C SER A 39 5.38 7.37 -14.73
N LYS A 40 6.59 6.78 -14.76
CA LYS A 40 7.49 6.77 -13.60
C LYS A 40 7.78 8.19 -13.07
N LYS A 41 7.87 9.18 -13.96
CA LYS A 41 8.12 10.59 -13.63
C LYS A 41 6.97 11.20 -12.84
N GLU A 42 5.73 10.97 -13.28
CA GLU A 42 4.53 11.46 -12.61
C GLU A 42 4.33 10.76 -11.26
N MET A 43 4.51 9.43 -11.21
CA MET A 43 4.48 8.69 -9.95
C MET A 43 5.51 9.20 -8.95
N LYS A 44 6.72 9.56 -9.41
CA LYS A 44 7.76 10.17 -8.56
C LYS A 44 7.32 11.56 -8.05
N LYS A 45 6.65 12.36 -8.87
CA LYS A 45 6.10 13.67 -8.46
C LYS A 45 5.05 13.50 -7.36
N LEU A 46 4.09 12.59 -7.56
CA LEU A 46 3.04 12.31 -6.57
C LEU A 46 3.63 11.80 -5.24
N ARG A 47 4.61 10.89 -5.29
CA ARG A 47 5.32 10.40 -4.08
C ARG A 47 5.97 11.54 -3.29
N LYS A 48 6.59 12.52 -3.98
CA LYS A 48 7.18 13.69 -3.31
C LYS A 48 6.10 14.55 -2.66
N GLN A 49 4.98 14.78 -3.34
CA GLN A 49 3.87 15.58 -2.81
C GLN A 49 3.20 14.92 -1.60
N ALA A 50 3.08 13.59 -1.57
CA ALA A 50 2.52 12.84 -0.45
C ALA A 50 3.31 12.99 0.86
N ASN A 51 4.59 13.40 0.79
CA ASN A 51 5.41 13.57 1.99
C ASN A 51 4.85 14.61 2.98
N SER A 52 4.13 15.63 2.51
CA SER A 52 3.48 16.61 3.40
C SER A 52 2.41 15.93 4.27
N VAL A 53 1.64 15.01 3.70
CA VAL A 53 0.63 14.22 4.40
C VAL A 53 1.30 13.29 5.41
N HIS A 54 2.36 12.58 5.02
CA HIS A 54 3.11 11.73 5.96
C HIS A 54 3.64 12.51 7.16
N LYS A 55 4.13 13.74 6.94
CA LYS A 55 4.59 14.62 8.03
C LYS A 55 3.43 15.08 8.91
N LYS A 56 2.31 15.47 8.32
CA LYS A 56 1.09 15.90 9.05
C LYS A 56 0.60 14.82 10.00
N PHE A 57 0.58 13.55 9.55
CA PHE A 57 0.12 12.42 10.35
C PHE A 57 1.23 11.73 11.14
N ALA A 58 2.48 12.18 11.06
CA ALA A 58 3.60 11.59 11.80
C ALA A 58 3.35 11.48 13.31
N PRO A 59 2.72 12.44 14.00
CA PRO A 59 2.40 12.30 15.42
C PRO A 59 1.45 11.14 15.70
N GLU A 60 0.43 10.95 14.86
CA GLU A 60 -0.55 9.87 15.01
C GLU A 60 0.07 8.50 14.66
N ILE A 61 0.80 8.42 13.54
CA ILE A 61 1.47 7.19 13.10
C ILE A 61 2.50 6.70 14.12
N ASN A 62 3.17 7.63 14.81
CA ASN A 62 4.18 7.30 15.82
C ASN A 62 3.63 7.25 17.25
N LYS A 63 2.32 7.48 17.44
CA LYS A 63 1.70 7.46 18.77
C LYS A 63 1.78 6.04 19.34
N LEU A 64 2.14 5.95 20.61
CA LEU A 64 2.14 4.72 21.38
C LEU A 64 0.99 4.76 22.38
N TYR A 65 0.34 3.63 22.57
CA TYR A 65 -0.76 3.45 23.52
C TYR A 65 -0.34 2.56 24.70
N PRO A 66 -0.99 2.71 25.87
CA PRO A 66 -0.80 1.78 26.98
C PRO A 66 -1.12 0.35 26.53
N GLY A 67 -0.18 -0.58 26.78
CA GLY A 67 -0.32 -1.99 26.38
C GLY A 67 0.35 -2.35 25.05
N ASP A 68 0.82 -1.38 24.28
CA ASP A 68 1.58 -1.67 23.06
C ASP A 68 2.84 -2.48 23.36
N LYS A 69 2.89 -3.72 22.88
CA LYS A 69 4.05 -4.61 23.00
C LYS A 69 5.18 -4.22 22.05
N TYR A 70 4.84 -3.65 20.91
CA TYR A 70 5.80 -3.24 19.89
C TYR A 70 5.91 -1.72 19.86
N LYS A 71 7.01 -1.19 20.41
CA LYS A 71 7.27 0.25 20.53
C LYS A 71 8.42 0.64 19.62
N THR A 72 8.23 1.69 18.84
CA THR A 72 9.30 2.26 18.00
C THR A 72 9.43 3.75 18.24
N LYS A 73 10.66 4.26 18.17
CA LYS A 73 10.91 5.71 18.27
C LYS A 73 10.30 6.49 17.10
N ASN A 74 10.20 5.85 15.92
CA ASN A 74 9.64 6.44 14.71
C ASN A 74 9.23 5.32 13.73
N TYR A 75 7.98 4.85 13.88
CA TYR A 75 7.41 3.80 13.04
C TYR A 75 7.35 4.23 11.58
N LEU A 76 6.94 5.48 11.34
CA LEU A 76 6.86 6.05 9.99
C LEU A 76 8.21 5.95 9.26
N LYS A 77 9.32 6.29 9.92
CA LYS A 77 10.66 6.20 9.31
C LYS A 77 11.08 4.76 9.04
N LYS A 78 10.68 3.80 9.89
CA LYS A 78 10.94 2.37 9.64
C LYS A 78 10.23 1.91 8.36
N VAL A 79 8.94 2.25 8.21
CA VAL A 79 8.17 1.91 7.01
C VAL A 79 8.76 2.56 5.76
N GLN A 80 9.16 3.83 5.84
CA GLN A 80 9.83 4.52 4.72
C GLN A 80 11.09 3.79 4.25
N LYS A 81 11.93 3.31 5.18
CA LYS A 81 13.13 2.53 4.86
C LYS A 81 12.80 1.22 4.14
N LEU A 82 11.80 0.47 4.64
CA LEU A 82 11.36 -0.80 4.04
C LEU A 82 10.83 -0.59 2.62
N MET A 83 10.11 0.50 2.40
CA MET A 83 9.55 0.87 1.11
C MET A 83 10.57 1.53 0.15
N LYS A 84 11.83 1.71 0.59
CA LYS A 84 12.93 2.32 -0.15
C LYS A 84 12.63 3.77 -0.59
N TYR A 85 12.07 4.56 0.33
CA TYR A 85 11.77 5.99 0.17
C TYR A 85 12.83 6.91 0.78
#